data_AF-A0AAQ4E8M4-F1
#
_entry.id   AF-A0AAQ4E8M4-F1
#
_cell.length_a   1.000
_cell.length_b   1.000
_cell.length_c   1.000
_cell.angle_alpha   90.00
_cell.angle_beta   90.00
_cell.angle_gamma   90.00
#
_symmetry.space_group_name_H-M   'P 1'
#
loop_
_entity.id
_entity.type
_entity.pdbx_description
1 polymer ?
#
loop_
_entity_poly.entity_id
_entity_poly.type
_entity_poly.pdbx_seq_one_letter_code
_entity_poly.pdbx_strand_id
1 'polypeptide(L)'
;MRGVQNLTDFVSQFLEGYRTYQEALQDPPPVAPLHIAYIYEGHADATVVDGFEGQPSILGKKGPVGGSSASLPNPEPGTCLPSKQLVEFPKPTDPSIILWPPCTRIPRCGGCCPSTILKCAPIKSSNVTFKVIKAQYPEPGASKFNFVGHEVVTLEKHDKCSCECKERPADCNALQEYHECRCVCRNNHEMASCNGAAMVWDHRDCRCKCRDYAECSTGFYFNTRSCR
;
A
#
# COMPACT_ATOMS: atom_id res chain seq x y z
N MET A 1 17.97 -3.49 -18.64
CA MET A 1 18.05 -2.30 -19.51
C MET A 1 19.28 -1.49 -19.11
N ARG A 2 20.43 -1.68 -19.77
CA ARG A 2 21.60 -0.79 -19.61
C ARG A 2 21.86 -0.15 -20.98
N GLY A 3 22.07 1.17 -21.02
CA GLY A 3 22.60 1.87 -22.19
C GLY A 3 21.63 2.05 -23.36
N VAL A 4 20.41 2.55 -23.14
CA VAL A 4 19.54 3.00 -24.24
C VAL A 4 19.99 4.40 -24.66
N GLN A 5 20.68 4.51 -25.80
CA GLN A 5 21.18 5.79 -26.32
C GLN A 5 20.26 6.40 -27.39
N ASN A 6 19.38 5.61 -28.01
CA ASN A 6 18.40 6.09 -28.99
C ASN A 6 17.12 5.23 -28.98
N LEU A 7 16.06 5.77 -29.58
CA LEU A 7 14.73 5.19 -29.66
C LEU A 7 14.68 3.86 -30.42
N THR A 8 15.59 3.65 -31.38
CA THR A 8 15.71 2.39 -32.12
C THR A 8 16.21 1.24 -31.23
N ASP A 9 17.16 1.51 -30.33
CA ASP A 9 17.62 0.53 -29.34
C ASP A 9 16.52 0.19 -28.34
N PHE A 10 15.67 1.17 -28.02
CA PHE A 10 14.50 0.97 -27.19
C PHE A 10 13.47 0.06 -27.86
N VAL A 11 13.11 0.34 -29.12
CA VAL A 11 12.17 -0.50 -29.88
C VAL A 11 12.71 -1.93 -29.96
N SER A 12 13.98 -2.14 -30.29
CA SER A 12 14.56 -3.49 -30.35
C SER A 12 14.55 -4.21 -28.99
N GLN A 13 15.02 -3.56 -27.92
CA GLN A 13 15.09 -4.17 -26.58
C GLN A 13 13.72 -4.44 -25.96
N PHE A 14 12.74 -3.55 -26.17
CA PHE A 14 11.39 -3.75 -25.64
C PHE A 14 10.66 -4.86 -26.40
N LEU A 15 10.83 -4.97 -27.72
CA LEU A 15 10.22 -6.02 -28.53
C LEU A 15 10.77 -7.42 -28.18
N GLU A 16 12.07 -7.52 -27.90
CA GLU A 16 12.68 -8.76 -27.41
C GLU A 16 12.15 -9.16 -26.03
N GLY A 17 12.01 -8.18 -25.12
CA GLY A 17 11.46 -8.40 -23.78
C GLY A 17 9.97 -8.74 -23.76
N TYR A 18 9.18 -8.18 -24.67
CA TYR A 18 7.75 -8.46 -24.77
C TYR A 18 7.48 -9.81 -25.45
N ARG A 19 8.26 -10.18 -26.47
CA ARG A 19 8.21 -11.53 -27.09
C ARG A 19 8.51 -12.61 -26.07
N THR A 20 9.56 -12.45 -25.26
CA THR A 20 9.90 -13.40 -24.19
C THR A 20 8.83 -13.48 -23.10
N TYR A 21 8.17 -12.37 -22.75
CA TYR A 21 7.03 -12.38 -21.83
C TYR A 21 5.81 -13.12 -22.39
N GLN A 22 5.49 -12.94 -23.68
CA GLN A 22 4.40 -13.66 -24.34
C GLN A 22 4.69 -15.17 -24.49
N GLU A 23 5.93 -15.54 -24.81
CA GLU A 23 6.35 -16.95 -24.86
C GLU A 23 6.26 -17.61 -23.47
N ALA A 24 6.62 -16.90 -22.39
CA ALA A 24 6.51 -17.39 -21.01
C ALA A 24 5.07 -17.54 -20.49
N LEU A 25 4.08 -16.88 -21.11
CA LEU A 25 2.67 -17.06 -20.80
C LEU A 25 2.05 -18.26 -21.53
N GLN A 26 2.65 -18.69 -22.65
CA GLN A 26 2.18 -19.82 -23.45
C GLN A 26 2.68 -21.17 -22.90
N ASP A 27 3.81 -21.18 -22.20
CA ASP A 27 4.35 -22.32 -21.44
C ASP A 27 4.78 -21.87 -20.02
N PRO A 28 3.86 -21.84 -19.03
CA PRO A 28 4.26 -21.59 -17.66
C PRO A 28 5.18 -22.73 -17.17
N PRO A 29 6.30 -22.44 -16.49
CA PRO A 29 7.12 -23.49 -15.90
C PRO A 29 6.27 -24.34 -14.93
N PRO A 30 6.52 -25.66 -14.82
CA PRO A 30 5.80 -26.49 -13.88
C PRO A 30 5.96 -25.89 -12.48
N VAL A 31 4.84 -25.53 -11.85
CA VAL A 31 4.81 -25.04 -10.49
C VAL A 31 5.37 -26.15 -9.62
N ALA A 32 6.63 -26.03 -9.19
CA ALA A 32 7.20 -26.96 -8.23
C ALA A 32 6.36 -26.86 -6.94
N PRO A 33 5.87 -27.99 -6.39
CA PRO A 33 5.16 -27.96 -5.14
C PRO A 33 6.12 -27.47 -4.05
N LEU A 34 5.79 -26.33 -3.44
CA LEU A 34 6.42 -25.85 -2.21
C LEU A 34 6.13 -26.87 -1.10
N HIS A 35 7.01 -27.86 -0.95
CA HIS A 35 7.09 -28.65 0.26
C HIS A 35 7.62 -27.74 1.37
N ILE A 36 6.71 -27.12 2.13
CA ILE A 36 7.03 -26.50 3.42
C ILE A 36 7.23 -27.65 4.41
N ALA A 37 8.47 -28.08 4.57
CA ALA A 37 8.86 -28.93 5.69
C ALA A 37 8.90 -28.05 6.95
N TYR A 38 7.90 -28.19 7.82
CA TYR A 38 8.01 -27.72 9.20
C TYR A 38 8.97 -28.66 9.92
N ILE A 39 10.14 -28.15 10.31
CA ILE A 39 11.02 -28.86 11.23
C ILE A 39 10.86 -28.21 12.61
N TYR A 40 10.05 -28.85 13.45
CA TYR A 40 10.27 -28.85 14.89
C TYR A 40 11.04 -30.13 15.20
N GLU A 41 12.23 -30.02 15.79
CA GLU A 41 12.71 -30.92 16.84
C GLU A 41 13.98 -30.34 17.47
N GLY A 42 14.03 -30.42 18.79
CA GLY A 42 15.12 -29.90 19.61
C GLY A 42 16.25 -30.90 19.85
N HIS A 43 17.12 -30.46 20.77
CA HIS A 43 18.20 -31.15 21.48
C HIS A 43 19.66 -31.03 20.98
N ALA A 44 20.42 -30.47 21.92
CA ALA A 44 21.75 -30.89 22.42
C ALA A 44 23.02 -30.40 21.71
N ASP A 45 23.64 -29.42 22.39
CA ASP A 45 24.99 -29.49 22.99
C ASP A 45 26.23 -29.49 22.08
N ALA A 46 27.03 -28.41 22.17
CA ALA A 46 28.48 -28.45 22.02
C ALA A 46 29.14 -27.17 22.56
N THR A 47 30.24 -27.39 23.26
CA THR A 47 30.94 -26.55 24.24
C THR A 47 31.96 -25.55 23.67
N VAL A 48 32.02 -24.38 24.34
CA VAL A 48 33.18 -23.57 24.80
C VAL A 48 34.56 -23.72 24.13
N VAL A 49 35.16 -22.58 23.73
CA VAL A 49 36.57 -22.21 24.04
C VAL A 49 36.70 -20.69 24.30
N ASP A 50 37.53 -20.37 25.30
CA ASP A 50 37.68 -19.12 26.06
C ASP A 50 38.48 -17.97 25.41
N GLY A 51 38.21 -16.74 25.91
CA GLY A 51 39.24 -15.84 26.45
C GLY A 51 39.68 -14.61 25.61
N PHE A 52 39.36 -13.39 26.06
CA PHE A 52 40.33 -12.45 26.67
C PHE A 52 39.67 -11.18 27.26
N GLU A 53 40.22 -10.74 28.40
CA GLU A 53 39.74 -9.79 29.42
C GLU A 53 39.83 -8.27 29.08
N GLY A 54 39.01 -7.46 29.80
CA GLY A 54 39.33 -6.04 30.09
C GLY A 54 38.15 -5.07 30.39
N GLN A 55 37.74 -4.98 31.67
CA GLN A 55 36.70 -4.17 32.40
C GLN A 55 36.73 -2.59 32.26
N PRO A 56 35.84 -1.75 32.90
CA PRO A 56 34.92 -1.95 34.05
C PRO A 56 33.46 -1.39 33.95
N SER A 57 32.41 -2.14 34.37
CA SER A 57 31.74 -2.27 35.70
C SER A 57 30.77 -1.14 36.14
N ILE A 58 29.46 -1.40 36.08
CA ILE A 58 28.43 -0.84 37.00
C ILE A 58 27.63 -2.01 37.61
N LEU A 59 27.54 -1.98 38.93
CA LEU A 59 27.08 -3.03 39.84
C LEU A 59 25.55 -3.17 39.85
N GLY A 60 25.04 -4.28 39.33
CA GLY A 60 23.67 -4.77 39.54
C GLY A 60 23.70 -6.29 39.69
N LYS A 61 23.40 -6.79 40.91
CA LYS A 61 23.44 -8.22 41.25
C LYS A 61 22.49 -9.03 40.34
N LYS A 62 23.02 -10.03 39.61
CA LYS A 62 22.26 -11.07 38.89
C LYS A 62 22.69 -12.45 39.37
N GLY A 63 21.71 -13.28 39.76
CA GLY A 63 21.89 -14.73 39.89
C GLY A 63 22.04 -15.39 38.52
N PRO A 64 22.57 -16.63 38.44
CA PRO A 64 22.89 -17.28 37.18
C PRO A 64 21.62 -17.88 36.57
N VAL A 65 21.18 -17.33 35.44
CA VAL A 65 20.35 -18.05 34.47
C VAL A 65 21.07 -17.92 33.14
N GLY A 66 21.77 -19.01 32.78
CA GLY A 66 22.36 -19.19 31.47
C GLY A 66 21.25 -19.29 30.42
N GLY A 67 21.35 -18.44 29.41
CA GLY A 67 20.47 -18.43 28.26
C GLY A 67 20.97 -17.37 27.29
N SER A 68 21.59 -17.82 26.20
CA SER A 68 22.10 -16.97 25.13
C SER A 68 20.95 -16.19 24.48
N SER A 69 20.66 -15.00 25.00
CA SER A 69 19.73 -14.07 24.38
C SER A 69 20.45 -13.41 23.21
N ALA A 70 20.17 -13.88 21.99
CA ALA A 70 20.56 -13.18 20.79
C ALA A 70 19.95 -11.77 20.86
N SER A 71 20.78 -10.72 20.89
CA SER A 71 20.31 -9.35 20.93
C SER A 71 19.59 -9.01 19.62
N LEU A 72 18.28 -8.75 19.71
CA LEU A 72 17.47 -8.32 18.58
C LEU A 72 17.91 -6.91 18.13
N PRO A 73 17.97 -6.64 16.81
CA PRO A 73 18.28 -5.30 16.31
C PRO A 73 17.13 -4.33 16.62
N ASN A 74 17.49 -3.09 16.94
CA ASN A 74 16.51 -2.03 17.10
C ASN A 74 16.01 -1.57 15.72
N PRO A 75 14.68 -1.37 15.54
CA PRO A 75 14.14 -0.89 14.28
C PRO A 75 14.44 0.60 14.08
N GLU A 76 14.71 0.98 12.84
CA GLU A 76 14.73 2.38 12.43
C GLU A 76 13.29 2.90 12.29
N PRO A 77 12.93 4.05 12.90
CA PRO A 77 11.57 4.58 12.80
C PRO A 77 11.20 4.99 11.36
N GLY A 78 10.10 4.45 10.83
CA GLY A 78 9.54 4.87 9.55
C GLY A 78 8.74 6.17 9.66
N THR A 79 9.39 7.31 9.91
CA THR A 79 8.71 8.61 10.09
C THR A 79 8.06 9.13 8.80
N CYS A 80 6.96 9.88 8.93
CA CYS A 80 6.26 10.53 7.80
C CYS A 80 7.15 11.57 7.08
N LEU A 81 7.69 11.19 5.93
CA LEU A 81 8.63 12.00 5.14
C LEU A 81 8.41 11.77 3.63
N PRO A 82 8.84 12.71 2.75
CA PRO A 82 8.88 12.46 1.33
C PRO A 82 9.81 11.29 0.99
N SER A 83 9.29 10.27 0.32
CA SER A 83 10.02 9.08 -0.12
C SER A 83 9.85 8.89 -1.64
N LYS A 84 10.87 8.35 -2.31
CA LYS A 84 10.78 8.08 -3.76
C LYS A 84 9.85 6.89 -4.01
N GLN A 85 8.64 7.17 -4.48
CA GLN A 85 7.63 6.16 -4.81
C GLN A 85 7.44 6.05 -6.32
N LEU A 86 7.03 4.88 -6.80
CA LEU A 86 6.65 4.68 -8.20
C LEU A 86 5.29 5.32 -8.46
N VAL A 87 5.21 6.14 -9.50
CA VAL A 87 3.98 6.77 -9.97
C VAL A 87 3.85 6.51 -11.46
N GLU A 88 2.74 5.90 -11.85
CA GLU A 88 2.38 5.68 -13.26
C GLU A 88 2.05 7.01 -13.94
N PHE A 89 2.43 7.15 -15.21
CA PHE A 89 1.96 8.26 -16.02
C PHE A 89 0.48 8.06 -16.39
N PRO A 90 -0.26 9.14 -16.69
CA PRO A 90 -1.66 9.05 -17.11
C PRO A 90 -1.81 8.13 -18.32
N LYS A 91 -2.80 7.24 -18.26
CA LYS A 91 -3.11 6.37 -19.39
C LYS A 91 -3.77 7.19 -20.50
N PRO A 92 -3.25 7.13 -21.75
CA PRO A 92 -3.91 7.76 -22.89
C PRO A 92 -5.35 7.26 -23.07
N THR A 93 -6.23 8.10 -23.63
CA THR A 93 -7.62 7.72 -23.94
C THR A 93 -7.70 6.65 -25.03
N ASP A 94 -6.80 6.72 -26.01
CA ASP A 94 -6.68 5.72 -27.06
C ASP A 94 -5.80 4.56 -26.58
N PRO A 95 -6.33 3.31 -26.48
CA PRO A 95 -5.59 2.16 -25.99
C PRO A 95 -4.47 1.71 -26.95
N SER A 96 -4.44 2.18 -28.20
CA SER A 96 -3.32 1.94 -29.12
C SER A 96 -2.09 2.78 -28.78
N ILE A 97 -2.24 3.83 -27.96
CA ILE A 97 -1.16 4.74 -27.58
C ILE A 97 -0.53 4.30 -26.25
N ILE A 98 0.81 4.29 -26.23
CA ILE A 98 1.61 4.01 -25.04
C ILE A 98 2.52 5.20 -24.74
N LEU A 99 2.66 5.51 -23.44
CA LEU A 99 3.69 6.40 -22.92
C LEU A 99 4.83 5.59 -22.30
N TRP A 100 6.07 5.91 -22.68
CA TRP A 100 7.27 5.26 -22.16
C TRP A 100 8.24 6.25 -21.48
N PRO A 101 8.79 5.92 -20.30
CA PRO A 101 8.45 4.75 -19.47
C PRO A 101 7.01 4.80 -18.95
N PRO A 102 6.40 3.69 -18.49
CA PRO A 102 5.01 3.67 -18.00
C PRO A 102 4.89 4.32 -16.62
N CYS A 103 5.98 4.35 -15.85
CA CYS A 103 6.03 4.96 -14.53
C CYS A 103 7.40 5.58 -14.26
N THR A 104 7.47 6.47 -13.28
CA THR A 104 8.69 7.10 -12.81
C THR A 104 8.74 7.12 -11.29
N ARG A 105 9.91 7.42 -10.72
CA ARG A 105 10.07 7.60 -9.27
C ARG A 105 9.99 9.08 -8.92
N ILE A 106 9.00 9.47 -8.12
CA ILE A 106 8.80 10.84 -7.66
C ILE A 106 8.62 10.87 -6.14
N PRO A 107 9.14 11.90 -5.44
CA PRO A 107 8.89 12.07 -4.01
C PRO A 107 7.39 12.19 -3.71
N ARG A 108 6.88 11.27 -2.90
CA ARG A 108 5.53 11.24 -2.35
C ARG A 108 5.61 10.99 -0.85
N CYS A 109 4.62 11.47 -0.11
CA CYS A 109 4.57 11.29 1.33
C CYS A 109 4.37 9.81 1.66
N GLY A 110 5.18 9.29 2.57
CA GLY A 110 5.09 7.93 3.05
C GLY A 110 5.67 7.83 4.46
N GLY A 111 5.43 6.68 5.10
CA GLY A 111 5.81 6.44 6.49
C GLY A 111 4.61 6.39 7.43
N CYS A 112 4.92 6.24 8.70
CA CYS A 112 3.98 5.99 9.78
C CYS A 112 3.73 7.26 10.60
N CYS A 113 2.51 7.37 11.11
CA CYS A 113 2.12 8.39 12.08
C CYS A 113 1.90 7.74 13.46
N PRO A 114 2.03 8.48 14.57
CA PRO A 114 1.91 7.93 15.93
C PRO A 114 0.53 7.33 16.26
N SER A 115 -0.53 7.79 15.58
CA SER A 115 -1.90 7.34 15.81
C SER A 115 -2.58 6.96 14.51
N THR A 116 -3.48 5.98 14.58
CA THR A 116 -4.25 5.47 13.44
C THR A 116 -5.30 6.47 12.93
N ILE A 117 -5.63 7.51 13.69
CA ILE A 117 -6.52 8.61 13.26
C ILE A 117 -5.82 9.62 12.35
N LEU A 118 -4.49 9.52 12.25
CA LEU A 118 -3.66 10.38 11.43
C LEU A 118 -3.22 9.65 10.15
N LYS A 119 -2.97 10.41 9.10
CA LYS A 119 -2.36 9.94 7.84
C LYS A 119 -1.17 10.84 7.49
N CYS A 120 -0.16 10.25 6.85
CA CYS A 120 0.95 11.01 6.31
C CYS A 120 0.51 11.73 5.02
N ALA A 121 0.47 13.05 5.05
CA ALA A 121 -0.06 13.89 3.98
C ALA A 121 0.92 15.01 3.58
N PRO A 122 0.86 15.52 2.34
CA PRO A 122 1.70 16.62 1.91
C PRO A 122 1.24 17.95 2.51
N ILE A 123 2.18 18.68 3.14
CA ILE A 123 1.96 20.07 3.58
C ILE A 123 2.53 21.09 2.58
N LYS A 124 3.36 20.61 1.64
CA LYS A 124 3.86 21.39 0.52
C LYS A 124 4.08 20.48 -0.67
N SER A 125 3.50 20.84 -1.81
CA SER A 125 3.68 20.17 -3.09
C SER A 125 4.19 21.13 -4.15
N SER A 126 4.89 20.58 -5.14
CA SER A 126 5.27 21.24 -6.38
C SER A 126 4.98 20.32 -7.57
N ASN A 127 5.06 20.86 -8.77
CA ASN A 127 4.87 20.08 -10.00
C ASN A 127 6.21 19.82 -10.66
N VAL A 128 6.38 18.61 -11.20
CA VAL A 128 7.55 18.23 -12.00
C VAL A 128 7.06 17.76 -13.37
N THR A 129 7.69 18.30 -14.41
CA THR A 129 7.34 18.00 -15.80
C THR A 129 8.35 17.02 -16.38
N PHE A 130 7.84 15.98 -17.04
CA PHE A 130 8.60 14.94 -17.70
C PHE A 130 8.34 14.98 -19.21
N LYS A 131 9.38 14.73 -19.99
CA LYS A 131 9.28 14.43 -21.41
C LYS A 131 9.31 12.92 -21.57
N VAL A 132 8.19 12.33 -21.98
CA VAL A 132 8.04 10.89 -22.20
C VAL A 132 7.92 10.60 -23.69
N ILE A 133 8.19 9.37 -24.08
CA ILE A 133 8.00 8.89 -25.45
C ILE A 133 6.53 8.54 -25.64
N LYS A 134 5.95 8.98 -26.75
CA LYS A 134 4.64 8.57 -27.22
C LYS A 134 4.81 7.61 -28.40
N ALA A 135 4.28 6.42 -28.25
CA ALA A 135 4.27 5.39 -29.29
C ALA A 135 2.84 4.91 -29.55
N GLN A 136 2.58 4.35 -30.72
CA GLN A 136 1.26 3.86 -31.11
C GLN A 136 1.35 2.53 -31.86
N TYR A 137 0.47 1.59 -31.54
CA TYR A 137 0.30 0.39 -32.35
C TYR A 137 -0.38 0.73 -33.68
N PRO A 138 0.19 0.31 -34.82
CA PRO A 138 -0.40 0.61 -36.13
C PRO A 138 -1.76 -0.06 -36.32
N GLU A 139 -1.99 -1.20 -35.68
CA GLU A 139 -3.22 -1.99 -35.78
C GLU A 139 -3.45 -2.83 -34.51
N PRO A 140 -4.69 -3.22 -34.21
CA PRO A 140 -4.99 -4.11 -33.08
C PRO A 140 -4.25 -5.44 -33.21
N GLY A 141 -3.53 -5.85 -32.16
CA GLY A 141 -2.76 -7.10 -32.15
C GLY A 141 -1.36 -6.99 -32.76
N ALA A 142 -0.93 -5.80 -33.20
CA ALA A 142 0.44 -5.59 -33.64
C ALA A 142 1.44 -5.89 -32.50
N SER A 143 2.49 -6.66 -32.81
CA SER A 143 3.58 -6.93 -31.86
C SER A 143 4.52 -5.74 -31.70
N LYS A 144 4.46 -4.75 -32.60
CA LYS A 144 5.34 -3.59 -32.63
C LYS A 144 4.56 -2.28 -32.58
N PHE A 145 5.09 -1.31 -31.85
CA PHE A 145 4.62 0.06 -31.85
C PHE A 145 5.49 0.93 -32.75
N ASN A 146 4.89 1.97 -33.30
CA ASN A 146 5.56 3.03 -34.02
C ASN A 146 5.82 4.21 -33.10
N PHE A 147 6.95 4.88 -33.28
CA PHE A 147 7.21 6.14 -32.63
C PHE A 147 6.30 7.23 -33.21
N VAL A 148 5.58 7.92 -32.33
CA VAL A 148 4.74 9.06 -32.72
C VAL A 148 5.45 10.36 -32.40
N GLY A 149 6.09 10.45 -31.24
CA GLY A 149 6.75 11.67 -30.80
C GLY A 149 7.04 11.67 -29.32
N HIS A 150 7.15 12.88 -28.77
CA HIS A 150 7.28 13.07 -27.33
C HIS A 150 6.02 13.70 -26.76
N GLU A 151 5.67 13.31 -25.55
CA GLU A 151 4.58 13.91 -24.79
C GLU A 151 5.12 14.52 -23.50
N VAL A 152 4.54 15.65 -23.10
CA VAL A 152 4.93 16.37 -21.90
C VAL A 152 3.90 16.09 -20.82
N VAL A 153 4.31 15.44 -19.74
CA VAL A 153 3.43 15.04 -18.64
C VAL A 153 3.90 15.71 -17.36
N THR A 154 2.96 16.31 -16.63
CA THR A 154 3.25 16.96 -15.34
C THR A 154 2.69 16.11 -14.22
N LEU A 155 3.53 15.79 -13.24
CA LEU A 155 3.16 15.02 -12.05
C LEU A 155 3.41 15.85 -10.78
N GLU A 156 2.58 15.63 -9.77
CA GLU A 156 2.75 16.23 -8.45
C GLU A 156 3.89 15.56 -7.68
N LYS A 157 4.75 16.39 -7.08
CA LYS A 157 5.84 16.04 -6.17
C LYS A 157 5.54 16.60 -4.79
N HIS A 158 5.68 15.77 -3.75
CA HIS A 158 5.55 16.23 -2.38
C HIS A 158 6.93 16.71 -1.88
N ASP A 159 7.02 17.97 -1.46
CA ASP A 159 8.27 18.58 -0.96
C ASP A 159 8.39 18.47 0.56
N LYS A 160 7.26 18.48 1.28
CA LYS A 160 7.21 18.33 2.74
C LYS A 160 5.96 17.54 3.14
N CYS A 161 6.09 16.73 4.19
CA CYS A 161 5.01 15.89 4.71
C CYS A 161 4.80 16.14 6.20
N SER A 162 3.58 15.90 6.67
CA SER A 162 3.23 15.88 8.09
C SER A 162 2.11 14.87 8.35
N CYS A 163 1.94 14.50 9.62
CA CYS A 163 0.79 13.72 10.06
C CYS A 163 -0.41 14.64 10.24
N GLU A 164 -1.46 14.41 9.46
CA GLU A 164 -2.71 15.16 9.50
C GLU A 164 -3.89 14.24 9.85
N CYS A 165 -4.98 14.82 10.35
CA CYS A 165 -6.21 14.07 10.60
C CYS A 165 -6.69 13.37 9.32
N LYS A 166 -7.08 12.10 9.43
CA LYS A 166 -7.69 11.36 8.32
C LYS A 166 -8.99 12.01 7.87
N GLU A 167 -9.83 12.34 8.85
CA GLU A 167 -11.10 13.04 8.74
C GLU A 167 -10.91 14.52 9.03
N ARG A 168 -11.59 15.36 8.27
CA ARG A 168 -11.65 16.81 8.47
C ARG A 168 -13.05 17.20 8.94
N PRO A 169 -13.23 18.40 9.53
CA PRO A 169 -14.55 18.87 9.93
C PRO A 169 -15.58 18.87 8.78
N ALA A 170 -15.14 19.14 7.56
CA ALA A 170 -15.99 19.13 6.36
C ALA A 170 -16.41 17.72 5.90
N ASP A 171 -15.74 16.67 6.39
CA ASP A 171 -16.08 15.28 6.09
C ASP A 171 -17.22 14.77 7.00
N CYS A 172 -17.58 15.51 8.06
CA CYS A 172 -18.67 15.16 8.96
C CYS A 172 -20.05 15.53 8.38
N ASN A 173 -21.03 14.68 8.63
CA ASN A 173 -22.43 14.93 8.24
C ASN A 173 -23.17 15.79 9.29
N ALA A 174 -24.44 16.14 9.00
CA ALA A 174 -25.26 16.99 9.87
C ALA A 174 -25.60 16.39 11.26
N LEU A 175 -25.53 15.07 11.41
CA LEU A 175 -25.78 14.34 12.66
C LEU A 175 -24.51 14.14 13.50
N GLN A 176 -23.36 14.53 12.95
CA GLN A 176 -22.05 14.38 13.57
C GLN A 176 -21.50 15.71 14.06
N GLU A 177 -20.56 15.62 14.98
CA GLU A 177 -19.72 16.70 15.44
C GLU A 177 -18.26 16.30 15.34
N TYR A 178 -17.42 17.20 14.84
CA TYR A 178 -16.00 16.95 14.73
C TYR A 178 -15.31 17.15 16.07
N HIS A 179 -14.62 16.13 16.55
CA HIS A 179 -13.86 16.14 17.78
C HIS A 179 -12.53 15.40 17.57
N GLU A 180 -11.41 16.10 17.75
CA GLU A 180 -10.05 15.52 17.73
C GLU A 180 -9.78 14.52 16.57
N CYS A 181 -9.82 15.00 15.33
CA CYS A 181 -9.59 14.19 14.12
C CYS A 181 -10.65 13.12 13.84
N ARG A 182 -11.84 13.18 14.46
CA ARG A 182 -12.93 12.22 14.21
C ARG A 182 -14.30 12.88 14.19
N CYS A 183 -15.19 12.35 13.36
CA CYS A 183 -16.61 12.67 13.39
C CYS A 183 -17.32 11.77 14.41
N VAL A 184 -17.96 12.37 15.41
CA VAL A 184 -18.68 11.67 16.49
C VAL A 184 -20.17 11.94 16.35
N CYS A 185 -20.99 10.89 16.43
CA CYS A 185 -22.44 11.01 16.37
C CYS A 185 -23.01 11.74 17.58
N ARG A 186 -23.96 12.65 17.37
CA ARG A 186 -24.62 13.39 18.46
C ARG A 186 -25.70 12.57 19.17
N ASN A 187 -26.33 11.63 18.48
CA ASN A 187 -27.44 10.80 18.97
C ASN A 187 -26.96 9.58 19.79
N ASN A 188 -26.23 9.83 20.87
CA ASN A 188 -25.69 8.80 21.75
C ASN A 188 -26.76 7.86 22.34
N HIS A 189 -27.97 8.36 22.56
CA HIS A 189 -29.08 7.54 23.05
C HIS A 189 -29.54 6.49 22.02
N GLU A 190 -29.63 6.87 20.74
CA GLU A 190 -29.98 5.94 19.66
C GLU A 190 -28.90 4.88 19.47
N MET A 191 -27.63 5.28 19.53
CA MET A 191 -26.48 4.38 19.56
C MET A 191 -26.62 3.35 20.68
N ALA A 192 -26.86 3.81 21.91
CA ALA A 192 -27.00 2.94 23.08
C ALA A 192 -28.19 1.98 22.94
N SER A 193 -29.26 2.39 22.26
CA SER A 193 -30.43 1.55 21.98
C SER A 193 -30.23 0.55 20.83
N CYS A 194 -29.17 0.68 20.04
CA CYS A 194 -28.84 -0.23 18.93
C CYS A 194 -28.18 -1.52 19.44
N ASN A 195 -28.94 -2.33 20.17
CA ASN A 195 -28.43 -3.52 20.88
C ASN A 195 -28.97 -4.85 20.32
N GLY A 196 -29.69 -4.83 19.20
CA GLY A 196 -30.24 -6.03 18.57
C GLY A 196 -29.15 -6.94 17.99
N ALA A 197 -29.29 -8.26 18.14
CA ALA A 197 -28.29 -9.24 17.68
C ALA A 197 -28.01 -9.22 16.16
N ALA A 198 -28.97 -8.72 15.37
CA ALA A 198 -28.88 -8.57 13.91
C ALA A 198 -28.62 -7.13 13.47
N MET A 199 -28.39 -6.21 14.41
CA MET A 199 -28.21 -4.78 14.16
C MET A 199 -26.79 -4.33 14.49
N VAL A 200 -26.30 -3.37 13.71
CA VAL A 200 -24.98 -2.75 13.88
C VAL A 200 -25.14 -1.25 13.73
N TRP A 201 -24.48 -0.49 14.61
CA TRP A 201 -24.44 0.95 14.49
C TRP A 201 -23.48 1.39 13.38
N ASP A 202 -23.99 2.19 12.45
CA ASP A 202 -23.18 2.82 11.44
C ASP A 202 -22.72 4.21 11.94
N HIS A 203 -21.43 4.33 12.23
CA HIS A 203 -20.83 5.59 12.69
C HIS A 203 -20.79 6.68 11.61
N ARG A 204 -20.87 6.32 10.31
CA ARG A 204 -20.88 7.29 9.21
C ARG A 204 -22.24 7.94 9.03
N ASP A 205 -23.31 7.18 9.23
CA ASP A 205 -24.69 7.68 9.07
C ASP A 205 -25.35 8.03 10.41
N CYS A 206 -24.73 7.64 11.53
CA CYS A 206 -25.28 7.76 12.87
C CYS A 206 -26.65 7.09 13.01
N ARG A 207 -26.76 5.86 12.49
CA ARG A 207 -28.01 5.09 12.47
C ARG A 207 -27.76 3.61 12.74
N CYS A 208 -28.73 2.99 13.38
CA CYS A 208 -28.77 1.54 13.56
C CYS A 208 -29.23 0.88 12.27
N LYS A 209 -28.40 -0.01 11.70
CA LYS A 209 -28.69 -0.74 10.45
C LYS A 209 -28.66 -2.24 10.69
N CYS A 210 -29.31 -2.99 9.82
CA CYS A 210 -29.17 -4.44 9.80
C CYS A 210 -27.75 -4.84 9.37
N ARG A 211 -27.18 -5.83 10.04
CA ARG A 211 -25.88 -6.41 9.67
C ARG A 211 -25.91 -7.02 8.28
N ASP A 212 -27.00 -7.72 8.00
CA ASP A 212 -27.21 -8.49 6.77
C ASP A 212 -28.52 -8.03 6.12
N TYR A 213 -28.51 -7.84 4.80
CA TYR A 213 -29.69 -7.56 4.00
C TYR A 213 -30.06 -8.83 3.21
N ALA A 214 -31.35 -9.14 3.16
CA ALA A 214 -31.87 -10.26 2.38
C ALA A 214 -32.69 -9.75 1.20
N GLU A 215 -32.46 -10.33 0.02
CA GLU A 215 -33.34 -10.15 -1.13
C GLU A 215 -34.57 -11.04 -0.95
N CYS A 216 -35.75 -10.43 -0.88
CA CYS A 216 -37.01 -11.15 -0.70
C CYS A 216 -37.60 -11.57 -2.06
N SER A 217 -38.29 -12.70 -2.09
CA SER A 217 -39.05 -13.15 -3.26
C SER A 217 -40.22 -12.22 -3.59
N THR A 218 -40.74 -12.33 -4.81
CA THR A 218 -41.81 -11.45 -5.34
C THR A 218 -43.01 -11.35 -4.40
N GLY A 219 -43.34 -10.14 -3.97
CA GLY A 219 -44.45 -9.85 -3.06
C GLY A 219 -44.06 -9.69 -1.58
N PHE A 220 -42.80 -9.97 -1.22
CA PHE A 220 -42.25 -9.71 0.11
C PHE A 220 -41.29 -8.52 0.09
N TYR A 221 -41.13 -7.85 1.24
CA TYR A 221 -40.18 -6.75 1.43
C TYR A 221 -39.37 -6.98 2.70
N PHE A 222 -38.10 -6.60 2.66
CA PHE A 222 -37.22 -6.69 3.82
C PHE A 222 -37.55 -5.58 4.82
N ASN A 223 -37.79 -5.95 6.07
CA ASN A 223 -38.04 -5.02 7.15
C ASN A 223 -36.72 -4.63 7.83
N THR A 224 -36.27 -3.41 7.55
CA THR A 224 -35.02 -2.84 8.09
C THR A 224 -35.05 -2.57 9.60
N ARG A 225 -36.21 -2.64 10.26
CA ARG A 225 -36.34 -2.50 11.72
C ARG A 225 -36.23 -3.83 12.45
N SER A 226 -36.73 -4.92 11.87
CA SER A 226 -36.62 -6.27 12.44
C SER A 226 -35.48 -7.09 11.84
N CYS A 227 -34.85 -6.61 10.77
CA CYS A 227 -33.83 -7.32 9.99
C CYS A 227 -34.31 -8.69 9.51
N ARG A 228 -35.53 -8.73 8.94
CA ARG A 228 -36.22 -9.93 8.45
C ARG A 228 -37.02 -9.62 7.21
#